data_AF-A0A2G9UTD6-F1
#
_entry.id   AF-A0A2G9UTD6-F1
#
_cell.length_a   1.000
_cell.length_b   1.000
_cell.length_c   1.000
_cell.angle_alpha   90.00
_cell.angle_beta   90.00
_cell.angle_gamma   90.00
#
_symmetry.space_group_name_H-M   'P 1'
#
loop_
_entity.id
_entity.type
_entity.pdbx_description
1 polymer ?
#
loop_
_entity_poly.entity_id
_entity_poly.type
_entity_poly.pdbx_seq_one_letter_code
_entity_poly.pdbx_strand_id
1 'polypeptide(L)'
;MGILVPVSSNDRVLLRSIIAKGQAKDPIGGFAPKAARMMKVIYDCDVEQTMMEWAKKCHTWQAPSSARKGYGQNRFSIKPIEPNKTIVAEKAVDNWFSQLAQHGVPQENKLTLQVFDRGVWYYTQLAWQWSYKIGCAVVDCKTFTYAGCEYNPSGNFLGSMIYEIGEPCKTNADCKCEGCGCSHEEALCVPGVIPVKPQYWSAYNSTDHIFPRSLVAKGQAKNGTHGGFAPKAARMLKMTYDCDAEASVMSWIKKCIFKHDPGKDRKGYGQSLWSGSGSIYKANMTEVAVWSVFSWYNELPTHGVPKDNILTWKVFNSGVGHYSQLAWQNSHRVGCGVVYCKGFVITGCEYNPP
;
A
#
# COMPACT_ATOMS: atom_id res chain seq x y z
N MET A 1 -8.74 16.77 10.46
CA MET A 1 -7.93 16.45 11.65
C MET A 1 -6.70 15.69 11.20
N GLY A 2 -5.50 16.25 11.43
CA GLY A 2 -4.23 15.57 11.14
C GLY A 2 -3.63 14.97 12.41
N ILE A 3 -2.64 14.09 12.26
CA ILE A 3 -1.80 13.62 13.37
C ILE A 3 -0.80 14.74 13.68
N LEU A 4 -0.89 15.29 14.89
CA LEU A 4 -0.15 16.48 15.31
C LEU A 4 0.89 16.08 16.37
N VAL A 5 2.08 16.68 16.29
CA VAL A 5 3.08 16.61 17.35
C VAL A 5 3.24 18.01 17.96
N PRO A 6 3.31 18.11 19.30
CA PRO A 6 3.60 19.38 19.96
C PRO A 6 5.05 19.79 19.69
N VAL A 7 5.24 20.97 19.09
CA VAL A 7 6.57 21.60 18.93
C VAL A 7 6.78 22.71 19.98
N SER A 8 5.70 23.21 20.57
CA SER A 8 5.65 24.19 21.67
C SER A 8 4.25 24.17 22.33
N SER A 9 4.04 24.96 23.40
CA SER A 9 2.79 24.99 24.19
C SER A 9 1.52 25.37 23.43
N ASN A 10 1.61 25.84 22.17
CA ASN A 10 0.44 26.15 21.33
C ASN A 10 0.59 25.77 19.84
N ASP A 11 1.72 25.22 19.39
CA ASP A 11 1.96 24.88 17.99
C ASP A 11 1.88 23.36 17.74
N ARG A 12 0.85 22.97 17.00
CA ARG A 12 0.65 21.60 16.53
C ARG A 12 1.09 21.50 15.06
N VAL A 13 2.22 20.86 14.80
CA VAL A 13 2.72 20.70 13.42
C VAL A 13 2.30 19.34 12.87
N LEU A 14 1.88 19.33 11.61
CA LEU A 14 1.47 18.12 10.89
C LEU A 14 2.70 17.28 10.54
N LEU A 15 2.85 16.11 11.16
CA LEU A 15 4.05 15.26 11.02
C LEU A 15 4.46 15.00 9.57
N ARG A 16 3.48 14.63 8.74
CA ARG A 16 3.71 14.34 7.32
C ARG A 16 4.15 15.59 6.54
N SER A 17 3.77 16.78 6.98
CA SER A 17 4.24 18.05 6.40
C SER A 17 5.73 18.26 6.68
N ILE A 18 6.18 18.05 7.92
CA ILE A 18 7.61 18.16 8.29
C ILE A 18 8.45 17.17 7.47
N ILE A 19 7.98 15.92 7.36
CA ILE A 19 8.63 14.89 6.54
C ILE A 19 8.68 15.34 5.07
N ALA A 20 7.54 15.74 4.50
CA ALA A 20 7.45 16.12 3.10
C ALA A 20 8.38 17.30 2.76
N LYS A 21 8.49 18.28 3.66
CA LYS A 21 9.39 19.44 3.52
C LYS A 21 10.88 19.13 3.72
N GLY A 22 11.22 17.90 4.13
CA GLY A 22 12.60 17.50 4.43
C GLY A 22 13.13 18.15 5.71
N GLN A 23 12.26 18.35 6.70
CA GLN A 23 12.57 19.02 7.96
C GLN A 23 12.61 18.04 9.15
N ALA A 24 12.29 16.76 8.93
CA ALA A 24 12.29 15.74 9.96
C ALA A 24 13.73 15.24 10.18
N LYS A 25 14.28 15.42 11.39
CA LYS A 25 15.66 15.04 11.70
C LYS A 25 15.85 13.52 11.60
N ASP A 26 16.94 13.11 10.97
CA ASP A 26 17.34 11.72 10.80
C ASP A 26 18.86 11.60 11.08
N PRO A 27 19.30 10.73 12.01
CA PRO A 27 20.72 10.59 12.34
C PRO A 27 21.59 10.09 11.16
N ILE A 28 21.01 9.49 10.12
CA ILE A 28 21.77 8.90 9.01
C ILE A 28 22.10 9.93 7.92
N GLY A 29 21.21 10.88 7.67
CA GLY A 29 21.36 11.87 6.60
C GLY A 29 21.10 13.32 7.02
N GLY A 30 21.08 13.59 8.33
CA GLY A 30 20.72 14.89 8.91
C GLY A 30 19.21 15.10 8.93
N PHE A 31 18.55 15.00 7.77
CA PHE A 31 17.10 15.07 7.62
C PHE A 31 16.58 13.96 6.71
N ALA A 32 15.32 13.54 6.92
CA ALA A 32 14.61 12.69 5.99
C ALA A 32 14.46 13.43 4.63
N PRO A 33 14.55 12.72 3.49
CA PRO A 33 14.44 13.35 2.18
C PRO A 33 13.04 13.95 1.96
N LYS A 34 12.96 14.98 1.11
CA LYS A 34 11.66 15.57 0.73
C LYS A 34 10.76 14.56 0.04
N ALA A 35 9.45 14.68 0.24
CA ALA A 35 8.46 13.80 -0.36
C ALA A 35 7.72 14.49 -1.51
N ALA A 36 7.70 13.87 -2.69
CA ALA A 36 7.12 14.45 -3.89
C ALA A 36 5.59 14.58 -3.83
N ARG A 37 4.92 13.62 -3.18
CA ARG A 37 3.45 13.49 -3.21
C ARG A 37 2.88 12.86 -1.94
N MET A 38 3.40 13.25 -0.79
CA MET A 38 2.93 12.75 0.51
C MET A 38 1.45 13.06 0.70
N MET A 39 0.60 12.03 0.88
CA MET A 39 -0.83 12.27 1.08
C MET A 39 -1.13 12.88 2.45
N LYS A 40 -2.09 13.79 2.51
CA LYS A 40 -2.71 14.29 3.73
C LYS A 40 -3.63 13.21 4.28
N VAL A 41 -3.52 12.95 5.58
CA VAL A 41 -4.40 11.99 6.26
C VAL A 41 -5.76 12.63 6.56
N ILE A 42 -6.82 11.85 6.32
CA ILE A 42 -8.21 12.15 6.67
C ILE A 42 -8.67 11.14 7.72
N TYR A 43 -9.46 11.61 8.69
CA TYR A 43 -10.01 10.73 9.71
C TYR A 43 -11.13 9.88 9.13
N ASP A 44 -11.17 8.61 9.46
CA ASP A 44 -12.17 7.65 8.98
C ASP A 44 -12.76 6.86 10.16
N CYS A 45 -14.06 7.02 10.37
CA CYS A 45 -14.77 6.42 11.51
C CYS A 45 -14.82 4.88 11.44
N ASP A 46 -14.80 4.27 10.25
CA ASP A 46 -14.78 2.81 10.12
C ASP A 46 -13.42 2.23 10.52
N VAL A 47 -12.34 2.97 10.22
CA VAL A 47 -10.99 2.65 10.67
C VAL A 47 -10.87 2.83 12.19
N GLU A 48 -11.45 3.91 12.74
CA GLU A 48 -11.49 4.15 14.19
C GLU A 48 -12.23 3.04 14.92
N GLN A 49 -13.41 2.65 14.43
CA GLN A 49 -14.22 1.61 15.04
C GLN A 49 -13.43 0.30 15.13
N THR A 50 -12.71 -0.06 14.07
CA THR A 50 -11.89 -1.28 14.01
C THR A 50 -10.76 -1.23 15.06
N MET A 51 -10.05 -0.10 15.17
CA MET A 51 -9.03 0.11 16.19
C MET A 51 -9.61 0.11 17.62
N MET A 52 -10.79 0.68 17.82
CA MET A 52 -11.49 0.72 19.11
C MET A 52 -11.91 -0.68 19.57
N GLU A 53 -12.43 -1.52 18.67
CA GLU A 53 -12.77 -2.92 18.94
C GLU A 53 -11.54 -3.71 19.40
N TRP A 54 -10.36 -3.44 18.82
CA TRP A 54 -9.12 -4.06 19.28
C TRP A 54 -8.62 -3.49 20.60
N ALA A 55 -8.61 -2.17 20.76
CA ALA A 55 -8.12 -1.49 21.96
C ALA A 55 -8.86 -1.96 23.23
N LYS A 56 -10.18 -2.19 23.12
CA LYS A 56 -11.03 -2.73 24.22
C LYS A 56 -10.62 -4.14 24.69
N LYS A 57 -9.88 -4.91 23.88
CA LYS A 57 -9.35 -6.21 24.30
C LYS A 57 -8.15 -6.10 25.23
N CYS A 58 -7.56 -4.91 25.36
CA CYS A 58 -6.42 -4.65 26.25
C CYS A 58 -5.22 -5.58 25.99
N HIS A 59 -4.99 -5.89 24.71
CA HIS A 59 -3.82 -6.63 24.26
C HIS A 59 -2.74 -5.67 23.77
N THR A 60 -1.51 -5.81 24.29
CA THR A 60 -0.37 -4.96 23.89
C THR A 60 0.31 -5.43 22.61
N TRP A 61 0.00 -6.65 22.14
CA TRP A 61 0.47 -7.19 20.87
C TRP A 61 -0.37 -6.71 19.68
N GLN A 62 0.18 -6.95 18.48
CA GLN A 62 -0.43 -6.61 17.20
C GLN A 62 -1.78 -7.29 17.02
N ALA A 63 -2.78 -6.52 16.62
CA ALA A 63 -4.05 -7.10 16.20
C ALA A 63 -3.83 -8.07 15.02
N PRO A 64 -4.42 -9.27 15.05
CA PRO A 64 -4.43 -10.13 13.88
C PRO A 64 -5.08 -9.36 12.73
N SER A 65 -4.59 -9.50 11.50
CA SER A 65 -5.11 -8.71 10.39
C SER A 65 -6.64 -8.91 10.14
N SER A 66 -7.22 -10.04 10.57
CA SER A 66 -8.66 -10.29 10.53
C SER A 66 -9.45 -9.35 11.43
N ALA A 67 -8.85 -8.89 12.53
CA ALA A 67 -9.41 -7.88 13.43
C ALA A 67 -9.13 -6.45 12.96
N ARG A 68 -8.30 -6.24 11.92
CA ARG A 68 -7.93 -4.93 11.37
C ARG A 68 -8.47 -4.67 9.97
N LYS A 69 -9.19 -5.63 9.36
CA LYS A 69 -9.65 -5.55 7.96
C LYS A 69 -8.53 -5.26 6.94
N GLY A 70 -7.27 -5.64 7.25
CA GLY A 70 -6.10 -5.34 6.43
C GLY A 70 -5.41 -3.99 6.72
N TYR A 71 -5.94 -3.15 7.61
CA TYR A 71 -5.35 -1.84 7.91
C TYR A 71 -3.99 -1.94 8.60
N GLY A 72 -3.05 -1.05 8.29
CA GLY A 72 -1.81 -0.90 9.06
C GLY A 72 -2.11 -0.53 10.52
N GLN A 73 -1.20 -0.74 11.47
CA GLN A 73 -1.47 -0.42 12.88
C GLN A 73 -0.22 0.02 13.62
N ASN A 74 -0.35 1.11 14.37
CA ASN A 74 0.60 1.50 15.41
C ASN A 74 -0.01 1.29 16.80
N ARG A 75 0.83 0.98 17.79
CA ARG A 75 0.40 0.68 19.17
C ARG A 75 1.27 1.39 20.18
N PHE A 76 0.68 1.77 21.29
CA PHE A 76 1.32 2.40 22.43
C PHE A 76 0.59 2.01 23.72
N SER A 77 1.32 1.95 24.82
CA SER A 77 0.72 1.74 26.14
C SER A 77 1.55 2.43 27.19
N ILE A 78 0.89 3.05 28.17
CA ILE A 78 1.53 3.72 29.30
C ILE A 78 1.02 3.18 30.63
N LYS A 79 1.93 3.08 31.61
CA LYS A 79 1.65 2.69 33.00
C LYS A 79 2.15 3.80 33.94
N PRO A 80 1.42 4.16 35.01
CA PRO A 80 0.07 3.72 35.36
C PRO A 80 -0.99 4.26 34.36
N ILE A 81 -2.27 4.03 34.65
CA ILE A 81 -3.38 4.62 33.88
C ILE A 81 -3.23 6.14 33.86
N GLU A 82 -3.33 6.73 32.68
CA GLU A 82 -3.34 8.18 32.47
C GLU A 82 -4.77 8.60 32.09
N PRO A 83 -5.51 9.27 32.99
CA PRO A 83 -6.91 9.64 32.74
C PRO A 83 -7.08 10.62 31.58
N ASN A 84 -6.05 11.41 31.24
CA ASN A 84 -6.12 12.33 30.11
C ASN A 84 -5.73 11.62 28.80
N LYS A 85 -6.74 11.16 28.07
CA LYS A 85 -6.57 10.46 26.78
C LYS A 85 -5.84 11.29 25.72
N THR A 86 -5.94 12.62 25.77
CA THR A 86 -5.21 13.51 24.85
C THR A 86 -3.70 13.43 25.08
N ILE A 87 -3.27 13.41 26.35
CA ILE A 87 -1.85 13.22 26.71
C ILE A 87 -1.35 11.87 26.21
N VAL A 88 -2.17 10.81 26.34
CA VAL A 88 -1.78 9.47 25.86
C VAL A 88 -1.65 9.45 24.33
N ALA A 89 -2.58 10.10 23.62
CA ALA A 89 -2.52 10.21 22.16
C ALA A 89 -1.26 10.98 21.69
N GLU A 90 -0.94 12.10 22.35
CA GLU A 90 0.28 12.88 22.06
C GLU A 90 1.54 12.05 22.29
N LYS A 91 1.66 11.39 23.46
CA LYS A 91 2.79 10.49 23.78
C LYS A 91 2.91 9.32 22.81
N ALA A 92 1.79 8.75 22.36
CA ALA A 92 1.79 7.66 21.39
C ALA A 92 2.37 8.10 20.04
N VAL A 93 1.90 9.23 19.53
CA VAL A 93 2.38 9.82 18.28
C VAL A 93 3.86 10.18 18.38
N ASP A 94 4.27 10.82 19.49
CA ASP A 94 5.68 11.17 19.74
C ASP A 94 6.56 9.92 19.77
N ASN A 95 6.13 8.87 20.46
CA ASN A 95 6.84 7.60 20.52
C ASN A 95 7.04 7.01 19.12
N TRP A 96 5.98 6.93 18.32
CA TRP A 96 6.04 6.38 16.97
C TRP A 96 6.92 7.22 16.04
N PHE A 97 6.80 8.54 16.10
CA PHE A 97 7.58 9.44 15.24
C PHE A 97 9.06 9.49 15.65
N SER A 98 9.36 9.42 16.95
CA SER A 98 10.73 9.45 17.48
C SER A 98 11.64 8.33 16.97
N GLN A 99 11.05 7.24 16.46
CA GLN A 99 11.81 6.14 15.87
C GLN A 99 12.70 6.59 14.71
N LEU A 100 12.29 7.61 13.94
CA LEU A 100 13.15 8.20 12.91
C LEU A 100 14.43 8.76 13.53
N ALA A 101 14.29 9.61 14.54
CA ALA A 101 15.43 10.25 15.19
C ALA A 101 16.30 9.27 15.98
N GLN A 102 15.72 8.17 16.49
CA GLN A 102 16.43 7.16 17.28
C GLN A 102 17.17 6.13 16.44
N HIS A 103 16.60 5.71 15.31
CA HIS A 103 17.08 4.55 14.56
C HIS A 103 17.50 4.88 13.12
N GLY A 104 16.97 5.95 12.55
CA GLY A 104 17.30 6.47 11.23
C GLY A 104 16.80 5.62 10.06
N VAL A 105 16.53 6.30 8.94
CA VAL A 105 16.14 5.69 7.67
C VAL A 105 17.17 6.10 6.60
N PRO A 106 17.65 5.16 5.74
CA PRO A 106 18.57 5.51 4.67
C PRO A 106 17.99 6.56 3.72
N GLN A 107 18.84 7.38 3.11
CA GLN A 107 18.41 8.47 2.21
C GLN A 107 17.71 7.95 0.95
N GLU A 108 17.91 6.68 0.58
CA GLU A 108 17.15 6.01 -0.48
C GLU A 108 15.67 5.79 -0.09
N ASN A 109 15.29 6.02 1.17
CA ASN A 109 13.94 5.95 1.70
C ASN A 109 13.19 4.63 1.39
N LYS A 110 13.94 3.55 1.22
CA LYS A 110 13.43 2.21 0.91
C LYS A 110 13.36 1.38 2.19
N LEU A 111 12.19 0.81 2.48
CA LEU A 111 11.99 -0.07 3.63
C LEU A 111 12.47 -1.49 3.30
N THR A 112 13.77 -1.73 3.39
CA THR A 112 14.31 -3.10 3.32
C THR A 112 14.08 -3.85 4.64
N LEU A 113 14.27 -5.16 4.66
CA LEU A 113 14.23 -5.94 5.90
C LEU A 113 15.23 -5.41 6.93
N GLN A 114 16.46 -5.09 6.50
CA GLN A 114 17.48 -4.49 7.36
C GLN A 114 17.04 -3.15 7.95
N VAL A 115 16.33 -2.30 7.19
CA VAL A 115 15.81 -1.03 7.71
C VAL A 115 14.67 -1.28 8.68
N PHE A 116 13.75 -2.20 8.35
CA PHE A 116 12.63 -2.58 9.21
C PHE A 116 13.12 -3.09 10.58
N ASP A 117 14.14 -3.94 10.59
CA ASP A 117 14.71 -4.55 11.80
C ASP A 117 15.42 -3.52 12.72
N ARG A 118 15.66 -2.28 12.25
CA ARG A 118 16.20 -1.20 13.11
C ARG A 118 15.22 -0.67 14.13
N GLY A 119 13.93 -0.95 14.02
CA GLY A 119 12.94 -0.38 14.94
C GLY A 119 12.09 0.75 14.37
N VAL A 120 12.06 0.99 13.06
CA VAL A 120 11.38 2.17 12.46
C VAL A 120 9.93 1.92 12.02
N TRP A 121 9.37 0.74 12.28
CA TRP A 121 8.09 0.31 11.69
C TRP A 121 6.87 1.18 12.06
N TYR A 122 6.87 1.88 13.20
CA TYR A 122 5.77 2.81 13.53
C TYR A 122 5.96 4.15 12.82
N TYR A 123 7.20 4.65 12.73
CA TYR A 123 7.52 5.83 11.93
C TYR A 123 7.18 5.61 10.46
N THR A 124 7.58 4.48 9.88
CA THR A 124 7.37 4.24 8.44
C THR A 124 5.89 4.13 8.10
N GLN A 125 5.05 3.64 9.02
CA GLN A 125 3.60 3.66 8.83
C GLN A 125 3.02 5.08 8.90
N LEU A 126 3.50 5.92 9.82
CA LEU A 126 3.12 7.35 9.88
C LEU A 126 3.51 8.09 8.59
N ALA A 127 4.70 7.79 8.06
CA ALA A 127 5.29 8.40 6.88
C ALA A 127 4.82 7.76 5.56
N TRP A 128 4.01 6.70 5.60
CA TRP A 128 3.69 5.93 4.41
C TRP A 128 2.86 6.74 3.42
N GLN A 129 3.42 7.04 2.23
CA GLN A 129 2.83 8.00 1.28
C GLN A 129 1.34 7.75 1.01
N TRP A 130 0.97 6.48 0.84
CA TRP A 130 -0.38 6.10 0.42
C TRP A 130 -1.35 5.85 1.57
N SER A 131 -0.91 5.82 2.83
CA SER A 131 -1.83 5.71 3.97
C SER A 131 -2.47 7.07 4.23
N TYR A 132 -3.66 7.29 3.68
CA TYR A 132 -4.35 8.58 3.74
C TYR A 132 -5.63 8.55 4.59
N LYS A 133 -6.11 7.38 5.02
CA LYS A 133 -7.17 7.26 6.04
C LYS A 133 -6.59 6.78 7.36
N ILE A 134 -7.05 7.37 8.45
CA ILE A 134 -6.62 7.00 9.81
C ILE A 134 -7.80 6.97 10.77
N GLY A 135 -7.77 6.04 11.73
CA GLY A 135 -8.66 6.03 12.88
C GLY A 135 -7.94 5.53 14.11
N CYS A 136 -8.18 6.17 15.27
CA CYS A 136 -7.41 5.93 16.48
C CYS A 136 -8.30 5.67 17.69
N ALA A 137 -7.80 4.92 18.67
CA ALA A 137 -8.52 4.64 19.90
C ALA A 137 -7.61 4.76 21.12
N VAL A 138 -8.16 5.31 22.21
CA VAL A 138 -7.52 5.38 23.53
C VAL A 138 -8.45 4.78 24.58
N VAL A 139 -8.00 3.70 25.22
CA VAL A 139 -8.79 2.88 26.15
C VAL A 139 -8.00 2.63 27.41
N ASP A 140 -8.65 2.88 28.56
CA ASP A 140 -8.11 2.52 29.86
C ASP A 140 -8.31 1.02 30.09
N CYS A 141 -7.21 0.32 30.32
CA CYS A 141 -7.17 -1.07 30.71
C CYS A 141 -6.96 -1.17 32.23
N LYS A 142 -6.96 -2.39 32.78
CA LYS A 142 -6.93 -2.61 34.24
C LYS A 142 -5.74 -1.95 34.95
N THR A 143 -4.57 -1.87 34.30
CA THR A 143 -3.32 -1.35 34.92
C THR A 143 -2.55 -0.36 34.05
N PHE A 144 -3.06 -0.04 32.85
CA PHE A 144 -2.37 0.77 31.84
C PHE A 144 -3.40 1.44 30.93
N THR A 145 -3.03 2.54 30.29
CA THR A 145 -3.83 3.11 29.19
C THR A 145 -3.23 2.70 27.86
N TYR A 146 -4.05 2.15 26.97
CA TYR A 146 -3.67 1.75 25.61
C TYR A 146 -4.05 2.83 24.62
N ALA A 147 -3.17 3.11 23.66
CA ALA A 147 -3.47 3.91 22.48
C ALA A 147 -3.03 3.19 21.21
N GLY A 148 -3.81 3.31 20.15
CA GLY A 148 -3.47 2.76 18.86
C GLY A 148 -4.11 3.55 17.73
N CYS A 149 -3.51 3.46 16.55
CA CYS A 149 -4.09 3.99 15.32
C CYS A 149 -3.98 2.93 14.23
N GLU A 150 -5.01 2.84 13.39
CA GLU A 150 -5.03 2.04 12.19
C GLU A 150 -5.01 2.92 10.93
N TYR A 151 -4.43 2.38 9.86
CA TYR A 151 -4.09 3.12 8.64
C TYR A 151 -4.62 2.40 7.40
N ASN A 152 -5.32 3.13 6.54
CA ASN A 152 -5.88 2.60 5.31
C ASN A 152 -5.51 3.48 4.10
N PRO A 153 -4.96 2.92 3.01
CA PRO A 153 -4.34 1.60 2.91
C PRO A 153 -3.23 1.35 3.94
N SER A 154 -2.93 0.06 4.20
CA SER A 154 -1.80 -0.35 5.03
C SER A 154 -0.47 0.07 4.40
N GLY A 155 0.54 0.31 5.25
CA GLY A 155 1.89 0.61 4.84
C GLY A 155 2.87 -0.51 5.17
N ASN A 156 4.14 -0.14 5.29
CA ASN A 156 5.24 -1.03 5.69
C ASN A 156 5.50 -2.22 4.74
N PHE A 157 5.27 -2.03 3.44
CA PHE A 157 5.61 -3.02 2.44
C PHE A 157 7.14 -3.13 2.27
N LEU A 158 7.71 -4.27 2.65
CA LEU A 158 9.14 -4.53 2.51
C LEU A 158 9.57 -4.43 1.04
N GLY A 159 10.73 -3.85 0.81
CA GLY A 159 11.28 -3.57 -0.52
C GLY A 159 10.65 -2.37 -1.23
N SER A 160 9.65 -1.71 -0.64
CA SER A 160 9.04 -0.51 -1.22
C SER A 160 9.63 0.78 -0.64
N MET A 161 9.45 1.88 -1.36
CA MET A 161 9.72 3.22 -0.84
C MET A 161 8.68 3.57 0.23
N ILE A 162 9.09 4.20 1.33
CA ILE A 162 8.16 4.72 2.34
C ILE A 162 7.34 5.86 1.72
N TYR A 163 8.00 6.72 0.96
CA TYR A 163 7.41 7.71 0.07
C TYR A 163 8.33 8.00 -1.12
N GLU A 164 7.77 8.54 -2.19
CA GLU A 164 8.53 8.95 -3.37
C GLU A 164 9.36 10.20 -3.03
N ILE A 165 10.67 10.11 -3.22
CA ILE A 165 11.59 11.22 -2.99
C ILE A 165 11.41 12.26 -4.11
N GLY A 166 11.30 13.53 -3.74
CA GLY A 166 11.26 14.64 -4.68
C GLY A 166 10.74 15.93 -4.06
N GLU A 167 10.64 16.98 -4.88
CA GLU A 167 10.11 18.26 -4.42
C GLU A 167 8.61 18.16 -4.09
N PRO A 168 8.15 18.72 -2.97
CA PRO A 168 6.75 18.66 -2.59
C PRO A 168 5.82 19.31 -3.60
N CYS A 169 4.54 18.93 -3.54
CA CYS A 169 3.55 19.44 -4.46
C CYS A 169 3.48 20.97 -4.42
N LYS A 170 3.46 21.59 -5.60
CA LYS A 170 3.24 23.03 -5.81
C LYS A 170 1.97 23.28 -6.63
N THR A 171 1.39 22.24 -7.21
CA THR A 171 0.17 22.27 -7.99
C THR A 171 -0.58 20.96 -7.78
N ASN A 172 -1.87 20.93 -8.08
CA ASN A 172 -2.66 19.69 -8.02
C ASN A 172 -2.08 18.60 -8.94
N ALA A 173 -1.49 18.98 -10.08
CA ALA A 173 -0.88 18.05 -11.03
C ALA A 173 0.34 17.31 -10.45
N ASP A 174 1.08 17.94 -9.52
CA ASP A 174 2.25 17.33 -8.90
C ASP A 174 1.90 16.09 -8.07
N CYS A 175 0.66 15.98 -7.59
CA CYS A 175 0.18 14.83 -6.82
C CYS A 175 0.02 13.56 -7.67
N LYS A 176 -0.17 13.70 -9.00
CA LYS A 176 -0.37 12.60 -9.96
C LYS A 176 -1.42 11.56 -9.51
N CYS A 177 -2.52 12.00 -8.90
CA CYS A 177 -3.73 11.22 -8.68
C CYS A 177 -4.96 12.00 -9.16
N GLU A 178 -6.00 11.31 -9.66
CA GLU A 178 -7.21 11.95 -10.16
C GLU A 178 -8.00 12.53 -8.98
N GLY A 179 -8.60 13.70 -9.18
CA GLY A 179 -9.34 14.42 -8.14
C GLY A 179 -8.52 14.96 -6.96
N CYS A 180 -7.23 14.63 -6.84
CA CYS A 180 -6.38 15.11 -5.75
C CYS A 180 -6.05 16.60 -5.86
N GLY A 181 -6.03 17.27 -4.70
CA GLY A 181 -5.54 18.63 -4.56
C GLY A 181 -4.12 18.67 -3.98
N CYS A 182 -3.47 19.83 -4.04
CA CYS A 182 -2.26 20.12 -3.29
C CYS A 182 -2.54 21.15 -2.20
N SER A 183 -2.17 20.83 -0.96
CA SER A 183 -2.08 21.77 0.15
C SER A 183 -0.68 22.38 0.12
N HIS A 184 -0.55 23.57 -0.47
CA HIS A 184 0.75 24.22 -0.68
C HIS A 184 1.46 24.52 0.65
N GLU A 185 0.73 25.02 1.64
CA GLU A 185 1.28 25.38 2.95
C GLU A 185 1.78 24.15 3.72
N GLU A 186 1.05 23.04 3.63
CA GLU A 186 1.42 21.79 4.30
C GLU A 186 2.37 20.95 3.45
N ALA A 187 2.55 21.26 2.17
CA ALA A 187 3.34 20.46 1.23
C ALA A 187 2.79 19.02 1.09
N LEU A 188 1.47 18.85 1.10
CA LEU A 188 0.78 17.56 1.09
C LEU A 188 -0.27 17.46 -0.01
N CYS A 189 -0.40 16.26 -0.58
CA CYS A 189 -1.46 15.93 -1.52
C CYS A 189 -2.75 15.59 -0.78
N VAL A 190 -3.81 16.35 -1.04
CA VAL A 190 -5.13 16.15 -0.43
C VAL A 190 -5.91 15.16 -1.29
N PRO A 191 -6.40 14.02 -0.73
CA PRO A 191 -7.29 13.13 -1.45
C PRO A 191 -8.51 13.89 -1.96
N GLY A 192 -8.94 13.65 -3.20
CA GLY A 192 -10.14 14.27 -3.75
C GLY A 192 -11.36 13.97 -2.88
N VAL A 193 -12.13 15.01 -2.53
CA VAL A 193 -13.35 14.86 -1.73
C VAL A 193 -14.43 14.27 -2.65
N ILE A 194 -14.62 12.95 -2.61
CA ILE A 194 -15.87 12.37 -3.12
C ILE A 194 -16.95 12.66 -2.05
N PRO A 195 -18.04 13.37 -2.36
CA PRO A 195 -19.13 13.59 -1.41
C PRO A 195 -19.69 12.24 -0.96
N VAL A 196 -19.67 11.99 0.35
CA VAL A 196 -20.31 10.82 0.94
C VAL A 196 -21.83 11.06 0.90
N LYS A 197 -22.56 10.34 0.05
CA LYS A 197 -23.98 10.05 0.32
C LYS A 197 -24.08 8.62 0.85
N PRO A 198 -24.77 8.41 1.98
CA PRO A 198 -24.94 7.09 2.56
C PRO A 198 -25.93 6.32 1.70
N GLN A 199 -25.59 5.07 1.34
CA GLN A 199 -26.47 3.90 1.27
C GLN A 199 -25.85 2.80 0.40
N TYR A 200 -25.49 1.70 1.06
CA TYR A 200 -25.42 0.33 0.54
C TYR A 200 -24.55 0.03 -0.70
N TRP A 201 -23.40 -0.60 -0.42
CA TRP A 201 -22.80 -1.71 -1.17
C TRP A 201 -23.20 -1.84 -2.66
N SER A 202 -22.51 -1.11 -3.54
CA SER A 202 -22.34 -1.45 -4.96
C SER A 202 -21.54 -0.38 -5.70
N ALA A 203 -20.22 -0.28 -5.48
CA ALA A 203 -19.31 0.36 -6.44
C ALA A 203 -17.85 0.15 -6.01
N TYR A 204 -17.32 -1.04 -6.26
CA TYR A 204 -15.88 -1.18 -6.50
C TYR A 204 -15.61 -0.75 -7.96
N ASN A 205 -15.82 0.53 -8.26
CA ASN A 205 -15.47 1.19 -9.53
C ASN A 205 -14.37 2.21 -9.20
N SER A 206 -13.10 1.89 -9.44
CA SER A 206 -12.43 2.06 -10.74
C SER A 206 -12.26 3.53 -11.15
N THR A 207 -11.28 4.23 -10.54
CA THR A 207 -10.49 5.25 -11.28
C THR A 207 -9.14 5.60 -10.66
N ASP A 208 -8.90 5.44 -9.35
CA ASP A 208 -7.69 6.02 -8.72
C ASP A 208 -6.68 5.08 -8.05
N HIS A 209 -6.68 3.80 -8.44
CA HIS A 209 -5.45 3.02 -8.36
C HIS A 209 -4.81 3.10 -9.74
N ILE A 210 -3.68 3.80 -9.84
CA ILE A 210 -2.85 3.83 -11.04
C ILE A 210 -2.61 2.37 -11.48
N PHE A 211 -3.39 1.92 -12.46
CA PHE A 211 -3.29 0.55 -12.93
C PHE A 211 -1.91 0.39 -13.58
N PRO A 212 -1.15 -0.69 -13.30
CA PRO A 212 0.14 -0.99 -13.93
C PRO A 212 0.22 -0.63 -15.43
N ARG A 213 -0.83 -0.94 -16.20
CA ARG A 213 -0.94 -0.64 -17.64
C ARG A 213 -0.93 0.85 -17.96
N SER A 214 -1.52 1.72 -17.13
CA SER A 214 -1.48 3.17 -17.37
C SER A 214 -0.06 3.71 -17.22
N LEU A 215 0.70 3.24 -16.23
CA LEU A 215 2.10 3.65 -16.05
C LEU A 215 2.96 3.18 -17.22
N VAL A 216 2.79 1.93 -17.63
CA VAL A 216 3.49 1.37 -18.79
C VAL A 216 3.12 2.15 -20.05
N ALA A 217 1.83 2.37 -20.31
CA ALA A 217 1.38 3.08 -21.50
C ALA A 217 1.92 4.51 -21.59
N LYS A 218 2.01 5.22 -20.46
CA LYS A 218 2.57 6.57 -20.38
C LYS A 218 4.10 6.61 -20.43
N GLY A 219 4.78 5.46 -20.40
CA GLY A 219 6.24 5.36 -20.33
C GLY A 219 6.80 5.85 -18.99
N GLN A 220 6.05 5.62 -17.91
CA GLN A 220 6.37 6.03 -16.54
C GLN A 220 6.73 4.84 -15.63
N ALA A 221 6.65 3.62 -16.15
CA ALA A 221 6.99 2.41 -15.42
C ALA A 221 8.51 2.15 -15.47
N LYS A 222 9.20 2.12 -14.32
CA LYS A 222 10.67 1.96 -14.25
C LYS A 222 11.09 0.58 -14.76
N ASN A 223 12.06 0.54 -15.67
CA ASN A 223 12.52 -0.67 -16.37
C ASN A 223 13.90 -1.14 -15.86
N GLY A 224 13.89 -1.64 -14.62
CA GLY A 224 15.03 -2.17 -13.84
C GLY A 224 16.40 -2.22 -14.52
N THR A 225 16.80 -3.43 -14.91
CA THR A 225 18.14 -3.82 -15.41
C THR A 225 18.61 -3.10 -16.68
N HIS A 226 17.70 -2.48 -17.41
CA HIS A 226 17.99 -1.80 -18.68
C HIS A 226 18.12 -0.28 -18.52
N GLY A 227 17.87 0.25 -17.32
CA GLY A 227 17.84 1.67 -17.05
C GLY A 227 16.62 2.37 -17.68
N GLY A 228 16.15 3.44 -17.02
CA GLY A 228 15.05 4.25 -17.54
C GLY A 228 13.65 3.64 -17.34
N PHE A 229 12.78 3.81 -18.32
CA PHE A 229 11.36 3.45 -18.26
C PHE A 229 10.98 2.51 -19.40
N ALA A 230 9.93 1.71 -19.19
CA ALA A 230 9.33 0.91 -20.25
C ALA A 230 8.84 1.83 -21.39
N PRO A 231 8.89 1.38 -22.65
CA PRO A 231 8.46 2.19 -23.78
C PRO A 231 6.97 2.53 -23.68
N LYS A 232 6.60 3.72 -24.18
CA LYS A 232 5.20 4.15 -24.27
C LYS A 232 4.42 3.21 -25.17
N ALA A 233 3.20 2.87 -24.77
CA ALA A 233 2.32 2.04 -25.58
C ALA A 233 1.40 2.90 -26.43
N ALA A 234 1.39 2.67 -27.74
CA ALA A 234 0.51 3.40 -28.66
C ALA A 234 -0.96 2.96 -28.58
N ARG A 235 -1.22 1.69 -28.19
CA ARG A 235 -2.54 1.06 -28.24
C ARG A 235 -2.79 0.10 -27.07
N MET A 236 -2.47 0.52 -25.85
CA MET A 236 -2.76 -0.28 -24.65
C MET A 236 -4.27 -0.26 -24.36
N LEU A 237 -4.95 -1.40 -24.48
CA LEU A 237 -6.38 -1.48 -24.19
C LEU A 237 -6.64 -1.39 -22.68
N LYS A 238 -7.72 -0.67 -22.31
CA LYS A 238 -8.26 -0.65 -20.94
C LYS A 238 -8.91 -2.00 -20.66
N MET A 239 -8.61 -2.57 -19.50
CA MET A 239 -9.22 -3.84 -19.08
C MET A 239 -10.65 -3.64 -18.60
N THR A 240 -11.53 -4.57 -18.95
CA THR A 240 -12.88 -4.76 -18.41
C THR A 240 -12.94 -6.08 -17.64
N TYR A 241 -13.81 -6.16 -16.65
CA TYR A 241 -14.00 -7.39 -15.90
C TYR A 241 -14.73 -8.45 -16.74
N ASP A 242 -14.32 -9.71 -16.62
CA ASP A 242 -14.88 -10.85 -17.34
C ASP A 242 -15.22 -11.97 -16.35
N CYS A 243 -16.52 -12.16 -16.11
CA CYS A 243 -17.04 -13.15 -15.17
C CYS A 243 -16.76 -14.59 -15.61
N ASP A 244 -16.62 -14.86 -16.92
CA ASP A 244 -16.28 -16.21 -17.41
C ASP A 244 -14.81 -16.53 -17.15
N ALA A 245 -13.92 -15.55 -17.29
CA ALA A 245 -12.53 -15.65 -16.88
C ALA A 245 -12.39 -15.83 -15.35
N GLU A 246 -13.20 -15.11 -14.55
CA GLU A 246 -13.24 -15.28 -13.10
C GLU A 246 -13.69 -16.71 -12.73
N ALA A 247 -14.81 -17.16 -13.29
CA ALA A 247 -15.35 -18.49 -13.01
C ALA A 247 -14.35 -19.59 -13.39
N SER A 248 -13.68 -19.42 -14.54
CA SER A 248 -12.61 -20.30 -15.02
C SER A 248 -11.45 -20.38 -14.02
N VAL A 249 -10.82 -19.24 -13.68
CA VAL A 249 -9.67 -19.24 -12.76
C VAL A 249 -10.06 -19.70 -11.36
N MET A 250 -11.25 -19.32 -10.87
CA MET A 250 -11.77 -19.76 -9.58
C MET A 250 -11.99 -21.26 -9.50
N SER A 251 -12.47 -21.89 -10.59
CA SER A 251 -12.62 -23.35 -10.66
C SER A 251 -11.28 -24.08 -10.49
N TRP A 252 -10.19 -23.45 -10.92
CA TRP A 252 -8.86 -23.99 -10.81
C TRP A 252 -8.24 -23.78 -9.43
N ILE A 253 -8.16 -22.53 -8.97
CA ILE A 253 -7.45 -22.20 -7.72
C ILE A 253 -8.17 -22.76 -6.48
N LYS A 254 -9.48 -23.05 -6.56
CA LYS A 254 -10.24 -23.79 -5.53
C LYS A 254 -9.71 -25.20 -5.26
N LYS A 255 -8.99 -25.80 -6.22
CA LYS A 255 -8.33 -27.10 -6.04
C LYS A 255 -7.13 -27.03 -5.10
N CYS A 256 -6.69 -25.83 -4.74
CA CYS A 256 -5.55 -25.60 -3.87
C CYS A 256 -4.25 -26.21 -4.40
N ILE A 257 -4.01 -26.03 -5.70
CA ILE A 257 -2.78 -26.47 -6.37
C ILE A 257 -2.13 -25.24 -6.99
N PHE A 258 -0.98 -24.83 -6.45
CA PHE A 258 -0.23 -23.70 -6.99
C PHE A 258 0.59 -24.11 -8.22
N LYS A 259 -0.12 -24.30 -9.34
CA LYS A 259 0.46 -24.54 -10.66
C LYS A 259 -0.51 -23.99 -11.71
N HIS A 260 0.01 -23.66 -12.88
CA HIS A 260 -0.84 -23.30 -14.01
C HIS A 260 -1.81 -24.43 -14.37
N ASP A 261 -3.06 -24.09 -14.66
CA ASP A 261 -3.98 -25.11 -15.15
C ASP A 261 -3.52 -25.65 -16.53
N PRO A 262 -3.77 -26.93 -16.82
CA PRO A 262 -3.42 -27.50 -18.12
C PRO A 262 -4.14 -26.74 -19.23
N GLY A 263 -3.46 -26.38 -20.31
CA GLY A 263 -4.05 -25.54 -21.38
C GLY A 263 -5.32 -26.12 -22.05
N LYS A 264 -5.63 -27.40 -21.86
CA LYS A 264 -6.91 -28.02 -22.26
C LYS A 264 -8.11 -27.60 -21.39
N ASP A 265 -7.84 -27.23 -20.14
CA ASP A 265 -8.80 -26.81 -19.14
C ASP A 265 -8.92 -25.26 -19.11
N ARG A 266 -7.90 -24.56 -19.62
CA ARG A 266 -7.90 -23.10 -19.82
C ARG A 266 -8.58 -22.80 -21.14
N LYS A 267 -9.64 -21.99 -21.13
CA LYS A 267 -10.41 -21.59 -22.34
C LYS A 267 -9.63 -20.64 -23.28
N GLY A 268 -8.36 -20.94 -23.56
CA GLY A 268 -7.46 -20.09 -24.33
C GLY A 268 -7.02 -18.82 -23.61
N TYR A 269 -7.26 -18.69 -22.29
CA TYR A 269 -6.90 -17.48 -21.54
C TYR A 269 -5.40 -17.41 -21.21
N GLY A 270 -4.90 -16.21 -20.99
CA GLY A 270 -3.64 -15.97 -20.31
C GLY A 270 -3.83 -16.22 -18.81
N GLN A 271 -2.79 -16.55 -18.04
CA GLN A 271 -2.95 -16.76 -16.60
C GLN A 271 -1.75 -16.22 -15.81
N SER A 272 -2.04 -15.58 -14.69
CA SER A 272 -1.05 -15.22 -13.69
C SER A 272 -1.47 -15.79 -12.34
N LEU A 273 -0.53 -16.43 -11.64
CA LEU A 273 -0.76 -17.00 -10.32
C LEU A 273 0.16 -16.34 -9.30
N TRP A 274 -0.33 -16.20 -8.08
CA TRP A 274 0.45 -15.75 -6.95
C TRP A 274 0.14 -16.63 -5.74
N SER A 275 1.14 -16.89 -4.91
CA SER A 275 0.98 -17.64 -3.67
C SER A 275 1.73 -16.94 -2.55
N GLY A 276 1.14 -16.98 -1.37
CA GLY A 276 1.72 -16.42 -0.16
C GLY A 276 1.53 -17.34 1.03
N SER A 277 2.36 -17.16 2.06
CA SER A 277 2.23 -17.95 3.29
C SER A 277 0.86 -17.77 3.90
N GLY A 278 0.32 -18.85 4.45
CA GLY A 278 -0.89 -18.82 5.22
C GLY A 278 -0.80 -17.96 6.47
N SER A 279 0.37 -17.63 7.00
CA SER A 279 0.43 -16.61 8.06
C SER A 279 -0.12 -15.23 7.61
N ILE A 280 -0.26 -15.02 6.30
CA ILE A 280 -0.93 -13.89 5.62
C ILE A 280 -2.47 -14.06 5.58
N TYR A 281 -3.06 -15.17 6.06
CA TYR A 281 -4.52 -15.52 6.13
C TYR A 281 -5.46 -14.51 6.79
N LYS A 282 -4.90 -13.44 7.29
CA LYS A 282 -5.60 -12.40 8.02
C LYS A 282 -5.74 -11.13 7.18
N ALA A 283 -5.05 -11.01 6.03
CA ALA A 283 -5.29 -9.97 5.04
C ALA A 283 -6.60 -10.28 4.29
N ASN A 284 -7.43 -9.26 4.02
CA ASN A 284 -8.68 -9.48 3.29
C ASN A 284 -8.37 -9.89 1.82
N MET A 285 -9.27 -10.62 1.17
CA MET A 285 -9.06 -11.17 -0.19
C MET A 285 -8.77 -10.09 -1.24
N THR A 286 -9.36 -8.90 -1.10
CA THR A 286 -9.07 -7.71 -1.93
C THR A 286 -7.62 -7.25 -1.77
N GLU A 287 -7.09 -7.21 -0.55
CA GLU A 287 -5.70 -6.82 -0.30
C GLU A 287 -4.72 -7.84 -0.91
N VAL A 288 -5.04 -9.13 -0.75
CA VAL A 288 -4.27 -10.22 -1.38
C VAL A 288 -4.31 -10.10 -2.91
N ALA A 289 -5.45 -9.78 -3.50
CA ALA A 289 -5.58 -9.55 -4.94
C ALA A 289 -4.71 -8.36 -5.40
N VAL A 290 -4.74 -7.24 -4.66
CA VAL A 290 -3.92 -6.06 -4.95
C VAL A 290 -2.43 -6.39 -4.85
N TRP A 291 -1.99 -7.09 -3.80
CA TRP A 291 -0.59 -7.53 -3.66
C TRP A 291 -0.14 -8.45 -4.79
N SER A 292 -1.01 -9.34 -5.23
CA SER A 292 -0.71 -10.26 -6.33
C SER A 292 -0.43 -9.47 -7.61
N VAL A 293 -1.30 -8.51 -7.94
CA VAL A 293 -1.14 -7.64 -9.12
C VAL A 293 0.14 -6.79 -9.01
N PHE A 294 0.44 -6.22 -7.85
CA PHE A 294 1.68 -5.46 -7.64
C PHE A 294 2.92 -6.34 -7.68
N SER A 295 2.86 -7.56 -7.15
CA SER A 295 3.96 -8.53 -7.22
C SER A 295 4.29 -8.87 -8.66
N TRP A 296 3.28 -9.15 -9.48
CA TRP A 296 3.45 -9.40 -10.91
C TRP A 296 3.99 -8.16 -11.65
N TYR A 297 3.48 -6.97 -11.35
CA TYR A 297 3.99 -5.73 -11.96
C TYR A 297 5.46 -5.45 -11.57
N ASN A 298 5.85 -5.76 -10.34
CA ASN A 298 7.19 -5.52 -9.82
C ASN A 298 8.29 -6.35 -10.50
N GLU A 299 7.93 -7.31 -11.35
CA GLU A 299 8.89 -7.99 -12.22
C GLU A 299 9.59 -7.02 -13.17
N LEU A 300 8.89 -6.00 -13.69
CA LEU A 300 9.48 -4.99 -14.57
C LEU A 300 10.64 -4.21 -13.90
N PRO A 301 10.45 -3.57 -12.73
CA PRO A 301 11.55 -2.89 -12.07
C PRO A 301 12.62 -3.84 -11.52
N THR A 302 12.31 -5.13 -11.32
CA THR A 302 13.27 -6.13 -10.78
C THR A 302 14.14 -6.75 -11.86
N HIS A 303 13.53 -7.23 -12.94
CA HIS A 303 14.19 -8.02 -13.98
C HIS A 303 14.40 -7.24 -15.27
N GLY A 304 13.54 -6.24 -15.54
CA GLY A 304 13.55 -5.42 -16.75
C GLY A 304 13.14 -6.16 -18.02
N VAL A 305 12.75 -5.40 -19.03
CA VAL A 305 12.47 -5.86 -20.39
C VAL A 305 13.39 -5.13 -21.38
N PRO A 306 13.77 -5.76 -22.51
CA PRO A 306 14.61 -5.11 -23.51
C PRO A 306 13.93 -3.87 -24.11
N LYS A 307 14.73 -2.97 -24.69
CA LYS A 307 14.23 -1.70 -25.26
C LYS A 307 13.24 -1.89 -26.42
N ASP A 308 13.39 -2.97 -27.18
CA ASP A 308 12.46 -3.35 -28.26
C ASP A 308 11.13 -3.91 -27.73
N ASN A 309 11.03 -4.18 -26.43
CA ASN A 309 9.87 -4.72 -25.73
C ASN A 309 9.39 -6.08 -26.29
N ILE A 310 10.30 -6.87 -26.86
CA ILE A 310 9.98 -8.18 -27.44
C ILE A 310 10.12 -9.27 -26.36
N LEU A 311 9.02 -9.97 -26.08
CA LEU A 311 9.00 -11.12 -25.17
C LEU A 311 9.54 -12.37 -25.87
N THR A 312 10.87 -12.49 -25.94
CA THR A 312 11.53 -13.74 -26.36
C THR A 312 11.51 -14.77 -25.23
N TRP A 313 11.77 -16.05 -25.52
CA TRP A 313 11.93 -17.07 -24.47
C TRP A 313 13.02 -16.74 -23.45
N LYS A 314 14.11 -16.09 -23.89
CA LYS A 314 15.17 -15.61 -22.99
C LYS A 314 14.64 -14.56 -22.02
N VAL A 315 13.82 -13.63 -22.51
CA VAL A 315 13.21 -12.57 -21.69
C VAL A 315 12.14 -13.15 -20.78
N PHE A 316 11.26 -14.03 -21.28
CA PHE A 316 10.26 -14.69 -20.45
C PHE A 316 10.90 -15.44 -19.26
N ASN A 317 11.98 -16.18 -19.52
CA ASN A 317 12.73 -16.93 -18.51
C ASN A 317 13.54 -16.03 -17.56
N SER A 318 13.61 -14.71 -17.78
CA SER A 318 14.24 -13.79 -16.83
C SER A 318 13.32 -13.42 -15.66
N GLY A 319 12.07 -13.91 -15.64
CA GLY A 319 11.12 -13.68 -14.55
C GLY A 319 10.16 -12.52 -14.78
N VAL A 320 9.86 -12.15 -16.04
CA VAL A 320 8.87 -11.09 -16.39
C VAL A 320 7.55 -11.64 -16.96
N GLY A 321 7.29 -12.93 -16.76
CA GLY A 321 6.14 -13.62 -17.32
C GLY A 321 4.80 -13.02 -16.87
N HIS A 322 4.65 -12.68 -15.60
CA HIS A 322 3.40 -12.12 -15.09
C HIS A 322 3.24 -10.63 -15.47
N TYR A 323 4.33 -9.85 -15.42
CA TYR A 323 4.33 -8.47 -15.89
C TYR A 323 3.96 -8.38 -17.37
N SER A 324 4.54 -9.23 -18.21
CA SER A 324 4.27 -9.19 -19.65
C SER A 324 2.80 -9.47 -19.95
N GLN A 325 2.17 -10.41 -19.23
CA GLN A 325 0.73 -10.64 -19.31
C GLN A 325 -0.10 -9.42 -18.85
N LEU A 326 0.28 -8.80 -17.71
CA LEU A 326 -0.36 -7.59 -17.22
C LEU A 326 -0.27 -6.43 -18.20
N ALA A 327 0.86 -6.30 -18.91
CA ALA A 327 1.15 -5.24 -19.87
C ALA A 327 0.81 -5.61 -21.32
N TRP A 328 0.17 -6.76 -21.56
CA TRP A 328 -0.09 -7.23 -22.92
C TRP A 328 -1.14 -6.36 -23.61
N GLN A 329 -0.80 -5.76 -24.76
CA GLN A 329 -1.63 -4.72 -25.38
C GLN A 329 -3.04 -5.21 -25.75
N ASN A 330 -3.16 -6.47 -26.16
CA ASN A 330 -4.41 -7.05 -26.68
C ASN A 330 -5.30 -7.60 -25.57
N SER A 331 -4.75 -7.95 -24.41
CA SER A 331 -5.54 -8.42 -23.26
C SER A 331 -6.34 -7.25 -22.69
N HIS A 332 -7.66 -7.35 -22.81
CA HIS A 332 -8.58 -6.28 -22.40
C HIS A 332 -9.75 -6.80 -21.57
N ARG A 333 -9.80 -8.10 -21.30
CA ARG A 333 -10.72 -8.73 -20.36
C ARG A 333 -9.93 -9.47 -19.30
N VAL A 334 -10.37 -9.37 -18.04
CA VAL A 334 -9.70 -10.02 -16.92
C VAL A 334 -10.72 -10.51 -15.90
N GLY A 335 -10.51 -11.71 -15.38
CA GLY A 335 -11.23 -12.24 -14.23
C GLY A 335 -10.25 -12.79 -13.21
N CYS A 336 -10.47 -12.50 -11.93
CA CYS A 336 -9.52 -12.82 -10.87
C CYS A 336 -10.22 -13.45 -9.67
N GLY A 337 -9.52 -14.35 -9.01
CA GLY A 337 -9.97 -15.04 -7.82
C GLY A 337 -8.89 -15.14 -6.75
N VAL A 338 -9.31 -15.19 -5.49
CA VAL A 338 -8.45 -15.49 -4.34
C VAL A 338 -9.06 -16.66 -3.59
N VAL A 339 -8.24 -17.64 -3.19
CA VAL A 339 -8.67 -18.80 -2.42
C VAL A 339 -7.70 -19.05 -1.28
N TYR A 340 -8.24 -19.18 -0.07
CA TYR A 340 -7.50 -19.68 1.07
C TYR A 340 -7.43 -21.21 1.02
N CYS A 341 -6.21 -21.73 0.99
CA CYS A 341 -5.92 -23.15 1.08
C CYS A 341 -5.44 -23.51 2.48
N LYS A 342 -5.05 -24.76 2.76
CA LYS A 342 -4.42 -25.12 4.03
C LYS A 342 -2.91 -24.85 3.96
N GLY A 343 -2.40 -23.93 4.79
CA GLY A 343 -0.98 -23.51 4.85
C GLY A 343 -0.53 -22.34 3.95
N PHE A 344 -1.25 -22.01 2.86
CA PHE A 344 -1.03 -20.88 1.95
C PHE A 344 -2.33 -20.28 1.38
N VAL A 345 -2.22 -19.10 0.75
CA VAL A 345 -3.27 -18.45 -0.06
C VAL A 345 -2.86 -18.46 -1.53
N ILE A 346 -3.82 -18.61 -2.45
CA ILE A 346 -3.59 -18.54 -3.90
C ILE A 346 -4.44 -17.39 -4.48
N THR A 347 -3.81 -16.57 -5.30
CA THR A 347 -4.51 -15.67 -6.23
C THR A 347 -4.29 -16.16 -7.65
N GLY A 348 -5.34 -16.12 -8.47
CA GLY A 348 -5.22 -16.32 -9.90
C GLY A 348 -5.97 -15.23 -10.65
N CYS A 349 -5.39 -14.76 -11.75
CA CYS A 349 -6.09 -13.95 -12.73
C CYS A 349 -5.95 -14.58 -14.11
N GLU A 350 -7.03 -14.56 -14.87
CA GLU A 350 -7.07 -14.99 -16.26
C GLU A 350 -7.40 -13.83 -17.20
N TYR A 351 -6.73 -13.81 -18.35
CA TYR A 351 -6.71 -12.69 -19.29
C TYR A 351 -7.22 -13.11 -20.65
N ASN A 352 -8.04 -12.27 -21.27
CA ASN A 352 -8.70 -12.61 -22.53
C ASN A 352 -8.69 -11.41 -23.51
N PRO A 353 -8.19 -11.58 -24.74
CA PRO A 353 -7.32 -12.67 -25.17
C PRO A 353 -6.01 -12.72 -24.34
N PRO A 354 -5.29 -13.86 -24.36
CA PRO A 354 -3.99 -14.00 -23.70
C PRO A 354 -2.96 -12.98 -24.20
#